data_AF-A0A4S0S518-F1
#
_entry.id   AF-A0A4S0S518-F1
#
_cell.length_a   1.000
_cell.length_b   1.000
_cell.length_c   1.000
_cell.angle_alpha   90.00
_cell.angle_beta   90.00
_cell.angle_gamma   90.00
#
_symmetry.space_group_name_H-M   'P 1'
#
loop_
_entity.id
_entity.type
_entity.pdbx_description
1 polymer ?
#
loop_
_entity_poly.entity_id
_entity_poly.type
_entity_poly.pdbx_seq_one_letter_code
_entity_poly.pdbx_strand_id
1 'polypeptide(L)' 'MADAQKQPQMSPREIEALARETGCTESQIREIVSLVGFDRASILREARSLRQSN' A
#
# COMPACT_ATOMS: atom_id res chain seq x y z
N MET A 1 -28.36 14.82 -3.87
CA MET A 1 -27.14 15.53 -3.44
C MET A 1 -26.21 14.51 -2.82
N ALA A 2 -24.91 14.64 -3.14
CA ALA A 2 -23.72 14.16 -2.41
C ALA A 2 -23.77 12.77 -1.75
N ASP A 3 -23.09 11.80 -2.37
CA ASP A 3 -22.19 10.89 -1.65
C ASP A 3 -21.16 10.38 -2.67
N ALA A 4 -20.24 11.27 -3.02
CA ALA A 4 -19.00 10.86 -3.64
C ALA A 4 -18.29 9.99 -2.60
N GLN A 5 -18.53 8.69 -2.68
CA GLN A 5 -17.85 7.65 -1.93
C GLN A 5 -16.38 8.01 -1.95
N LYS A 6 -15.86 8.54 -0.83
CA LYS A 6 -14.44 8.59 -0.57
C LYS A 6 -14.03 7.13 -0.57
N GLN A 7 -13.64 6.64 -1.75
CA GLN A 7 -12.91 5.40 -1.87
C GLN A 7 -11.85 5.46 -0.76
N PRO A 8 -11.69 4.40 0.05
CA PRO A 8 -10.72 4.40 1.13
C PRO A 8 -9.32 4.46 0.53
N GLN A 9 -8.89 5.60 0.02
CA GLN A 9 -7.59 5.79 -0.58
C GLN A 9 -6.60 5.93 0.56
N MET A 10 -5.58 5.06 0.55
CA MET A 10 -4.47 5.16 1.46
C MET A 10 -3.83 6.55 1.34
N SER A 11 -3.66 7.23 2.45
CA SER A 11 -3.09 8.57 2.45
C SER A 11 -1.64 8.52 1.96
N PRO A 12 -1.13 9.56 1.28
CA PRO A 12 0.27 9.60 0.86
C PRO A 12 1.26 9.34 2.00
N ARG A 13 0.94 9.80 3.22
CA ARG A 13 1.73 9.54 4.42
C ARG A 13 1.78 8.06 4.82
N GLU A 14 0.69 7.33 4.62
CA GLU A 14 0.63 5.90 4.92
C GLU A 14 1.45 5.11 3.89
N ILE A 15 1.39 5.51 2.62
CA ILE A 15 2.21 4.94 1.54
C ILE A 15 3.70 5.16 1.84
N GLU A 16 4.09 6.39 2.21
CA GLU A 16 5.48 6.71 2.56
C GLU A 16 5.95 5.92 3.79
N ALA A 17 5.12 5.80 4.83
CA ALA A 17 5.45 5.04 6.02
C ALA A 17 5.66 3.56 5.70
N LEU A 18 4.79 2.96 4.88
CA LEU A 18 4.92 1.57 4.45
C LEU A 18 6.14 1.35 3.57
N ALA A 19 6.44 2.27 2.65
CA ALA A 19 7.63 2.24 1.82
C ALA A 19 8.90 2.22 2.69
N ARG A 20 8.98 3.12 3.69
CA ARG A 20 10.11 3.18 4.64
C ARG A 20 10.23 1.93 5.52
N GLU A 21 9.10 1.39 6.00
CA GLU A 21 9.07 0.22 6.89
C GLU A 21 9.45 -1.07 6.17
N THR A 22 9.04 -1.21 4.91
CA THR A 22 9.27 -2.43 4.11
C THR A 22 10.56 -2.37 3.29
N GLY A 23 11.04 -1.15 2.99
CA GLY A 23 12.13 -0.91 2.04
C GLY A 23 11.67 -0.92 0.58
N CYS A 24 10.36 -0.96 0.32
CA CYS A 24 9.78 -0.83 -1.01
C CYS A 24 9.65 0.64 -1.42
N THR A 25 9.49 0.88 -2.72
CA THR A 25 9.17 2.22 -3.26
C THR A 25 7.67 2.53 -3.09
N GLU A 26 7.31 3.81 -3.07
CA GLU A 26 5.90 4.23 -3.02
C GLU A 26 5.07 3.66 -4.19
N SER A 27 5.68 3.50 -5.37
CA SER A 27 5.02 2.87 -6.53
C SER A 27 4.67 1.42 -6.24
N GLN A 28 5.62 0.64 -5.70
CA GLN A 28 5.39 -0.76 -5.34
C GLN A 28 4.29 -0.88 -4.27
N ILE A 29 4.29 0.01 -3.26
CA ILE A 29 3.21 0.02 -2.25
C ILE A 29 1.86 0.32 -2.89
N ARG A 30 1.76 1.28 -3.81
CA ARG A 30 0.51 1.57 -4.53
C ARG A 30 0.04 0.39 -5.38
N GLU A 31 0.95 -0.29 -6.05
CA GLU A 31 0.65 -1.50 -6.81
C GLU A 31 0.13 -2.61 -5.90
N ILE A 32 0.81 -2.88 -4.78
CA ILE A 32 0.36 -3.84 -3.77
C ILE A 32 -1.04 -3.47 -3.27
N VAL A 33 -1.27 -2.21 -2.90
CA VAL A 33 -2.57 -1.71 -2.44
C VAL A 33 -3.64 -1.91 -3.51
N SER A 34 -3.31 -1.73 -4.79
CA SER A 34 -4.24 -1.99 -5.89
C SER A 34 -4.54 -3.48 -6.07
N LEU A 35 -3.66 -4.38 -5.65
CA LEU A 35 -3.79 -5.83 -5.77
C LEU A 35 -4.49 -6.48 -4.58
N VAL A 36 -4.14 -6.09 -3.35
CA VAL A 36 -4.65 -6.70 -2.10
C VAL A 36 -5.62 -5.82 -1.32
N GLY A 37 -5.83 -4.58 -1.76
CA GLY A 37 -6.63 -3.58 -1.07
C GLY A 37 -5.85 -2.84 0.03
N PHE A 38 -6.59 -2.20 0.94
CA PHE A 38 -6.04 -1.26 1.93
C PHE A 38 -5.68 -1.91 3.28
N ASP A 39 -5.71 -3.24 3.37
CA ASP A 39 -5.36 -3.94 4.60
C ASP A 39 -3.86 -3.93 4.84
N ARG A 40 -3.44 -3.31 5.96
CA ARG A 40 -2.03 -3.12 6.29
C ARG A 40 -1.26 -4.44 6.43
N ALA A 41 -1.89 -5.49 6.99
CA ALA A 41 -1.23 -6.78 7.17
C ALA A 41 -0.96 -7.47 5.82
N SER A 42 -1.92 -7.38 4.91
CA SER A 42 -1.81 -7.88 3.53
C SER A 42 -0.74 -7.12 2.75
N ILE A 43 -0.72 -5.78 2.84
CA ILE A 43 0.29 -4.96 2.17
C ILE A 43 1.70 -5.28 2.67
N LEU A 44 1.88 -5.40 3.99
CA LEU A 44 3.18 -5.73 4.58
C LEU A 44 3.67 -7.13 4.18
N ARG A 45 2.77 -8.10 4.06
CA ARG A 45 3.12 -9.44 3.59
C ARG A 45 3.65 -9.38 2.16
N GLU A 46 2.91 -8.76 1.25
CA GLU A 46 3.31 -8.69 -0.16
C GLU A 46 4.58 -7.86 -0.35
N ALA A 47 4.72 -6.74 0.37
CA ALA A 47 5.93 -5.92 0.33
C ALA A 47 7.17 -6.71 0.79
N ARG A 48 7.06 -7.55 1.82
CA ARG A 48 8.16 -8.43 2.25
C ARG A 48 8.48 -9.50 1.21
N SER A 49 7.46 -10.12 0.60
CA SER A 49 7.64 -11.10 -0.48
C SER A 49 8.35 -10.50 -1.69
N LEU A 50 7.97 -9.27 -2.07
CA LEU A 50 8.62 -8.49 -3.13
C LEU A 50 10.10 -8.25 -2.85
N ARG A 51 10.47 -7.97 -1.59
CA ARG A 51 11.86 -7.78 -1.20
C ARG A 51 12.68 -9.08 -1.20
N GLN A 52 12.09 -10.22 -0.85
CA GLN A 52 12.79 -11.51 -0.85
C GLN A 52 13.03 -12.08 -2.25
N SER A 53 12.30 -11.59 -3.24
CA SER A 53 12.37 -12.05 -4.62
C SER A 53 13.43 -11.32 -5.46
N ASN A 54 14.27 -10.46 -4.83
CA ASN A 54 15.29 -9.64 -5.45
C ASN A 54 16.57 -9.61 -4.60
#